data_AF-A0A9P0YXM6-F1
#
_entry.id   AF-A0A9P0YXM6-F1
#
_cell.length_a   1.000
_cell.length_b   1.000
_cell.length_c   1.000
_cell.angle_alpha   90.00
_cell.angle_beta   90.00
_cell.angle_gamma   90.00
#
_symmetry.space_group_name_H-M   'P 1'
#
loop_
_entity.id
_entity.type
_entity.pdbx_description
1 polymer ?
#
loop_
_entity_poly.entity_id
_entity_poly.type
_entity_poly.pdbx_seq_one_letter_code
_entity_poly.pdbx_strand_id
1 'polypeptide(L)'
;MAATNKQKQIQARDLKHHVLACIHKLSDRDTHSAAASELESVVKTLSPETIPLFLSSISATDSSDKSPVRKQCLRLISLLSEEHGDCLSPHLSKLLSAVVRRLRDPNTSVRSACIAACGSISSHITKPPFPSIINPLLNALFTEQEMNSQIGAALCLSAVIDAAPDPDAACLRKLMPRFEKLLRCDSFKAKAALLTLIGSVVSIGGASSQLVVTNLVPCLVGFVKSDDWAVRKAAFEALLRLATMEKEMLKEFKASYLRDFEGRRFDKVKAVRESIDQMLEAWKEIPDSSDDISPQTESSTSSKEKTRDGCYPPRSKISYRMSSGASNHSKKYTTPINKSHFPDRSPATTVRRRSFLEGTQKKSASAVFGKLDRKKPHEVKTEVSASQGTPPWDNLKYKDEKCTNPETRRALFIQQKSAGSRVVPYDEERSEQATIVLSSETGDLRTNSKECEELSQIQNQLVQIEKQQSKLLDIVQVTVR
;
A
#
# COMPACT_ATOMS: atom_id res chain seq x y z
N MET A 1 2.45 -48.42 15.51
CA MET A 1 3.10 -47.20 14.99
C MET A 1 3.26 -47.16 13.46
N ALA A 2 3.55 -48.28 12.76
CA ALA A 2 3.70 -48.25 11.30
C ALA A 2 2.39 -47.98 10.53
N ALA A 3 1.25 -48.51 10.99
CA ALA A 3 -0.05 -48.30 10.35
C ALA A 3 -0.54 -46.84 10.45
N THR A 4 -0.31 -46.18 11.58
CA THR A 4 -0.67 -44.77 11.80
C THR A 4 0.20 -43.83 10.95
N ASN A 5 1.49 -44.14 10.77
CA ASN A 5 2.37 -43.37 9.90
C ASN A 5 1.98 -43.51 8.40
N LYS A 6 1.61 -44.72 7.96
CA LYS A 6 1.11 -44.95 6.60
C LYS A 6 -0.19 -44.18 6.33
N GLN A 7 -1.09 -44.13 7.31
CA GLN A 7 -2.35 -43.39 7.19
C GLN A 7 -2.14 -41.87 7.10
N LYS A 8 -1.26 -41.31 7.94
CA LYS A 8 -0.86 -39.88 7.87
C LYS A 8 -0.25 -39.53 6.51
N GLN A 9 0.59 -40.41 5.96
CA GLN A 9 1.18 -40.20 4.63
C GLN A 9 0.16 -40.20 3.49
N ILE A 10 -0.89 -41.03 3.58
CA ILE A 10 -1.97 -41.05 2.59
C ILE A 10 -2.77 -39.74 2.66
N GLN A 11 -3.18 -39.33 3.86
CA GLN A 11 -3.91 -38.07 4.06
C GLN A 11 -3.11 -36.84 3.57
N ALA A 12 -1.80 -36.81 3.81
CA ALA A 12 -0.93 -35.75 3.32
C ALA A 12 -0.84 -35.71 1.78
N ARG A 13 -0.85 -36.87 1.11
CA ARG A 13 -0.87 -36.96 -0.36
C ARG A 13 -2.21 -36.54 -0.93
N ASP A 14 -3.30 -36.96 -0.30
CA ASP A 14 -4.66 -36.62 -0.72
C ASP A 14 -4.88 -35.11 -0.60
N LEU A 15 -4.47 -34.50 0.52
CA LEU A 15 -4.49 -33.05 0.71
C LEU A 15 -3.67 -32.34 -0.37
N LYS A 16 -2.43 -32.78 -0.63
CA LYS A 16 -1.58 -32.17 -1.66
C LYS A 16 -2.24 -32.25 -3.04
N HIS A 17 -2.78 -33.40 -3.42
CA HIS A 17 -3.46 -33.57 -4.71
C HIS A 17 -4.69 -32.67 -4.81
N HIS A 18 -5.47 -32.59 -3.73
CA HIS A 18 -6.65 -31.72 -3.64
C HIS A 18 -6.29 -30.24 -3.83
N VAL A 19 -5.30 -29.75 -3.09
CA VAL A 19 -4.82 -28.36 -3.19
C VAL A 19 -4.35 -28.04 -4.61
N LEU A 20 -3.58 -28.93 -5.24
CA LEU A 20 -3.11 -28.73 -6.62
C LEU A 20 -4.28 -28.71 -7.62
N ALA A 21 -5.28 -29.57 -7.44
CA ALA A 21 -6.48 -29.57 -8.27
C ALA A 21 -7.24 -28.23 -8.17
N CYS A 22 -7.36 -27.66 -6.96
CA CYS A 22 -7.96 -26.36 -6.75
C CYS A 22 -7.11 -25.23 -7.37
N ILE A 23 -5.79 -25.28 -7.24
CA ILE A 23 -4.89 -24.30 -7.88
C ILE A 23 -5.06 -24.31 -9.40
N HIS A 24 -5.19 -25.48 -10.03
CA HIS A 24 -5.47 -25.53 -11.47
C HIS A 24 -6.82 -24.88 -11.83
N LYS A 25 -7.87 -25.12 -11.03
CA LYS A 25 -9.18 -24.49 -11.20
C LYS A 25 -9.14 -22.96 -11.06
N LEU A 26 -8.22 -22.39 -10.27
CA LEU A 26 -8.06 -20.94 -10.19
C LEU A 26 -7.74 -20.27 -11.54
N SER A 27 -7.25 -21.04 -12.53
CA SER A 27 -6.93 -20.54 -13.88
C SER A 27 -8.16 -20.31 -14.76
N ASP A 28 -9.29 -20.89 -14.41
CA ASP A 28 -10.53 -20.76 -15.16
C ASP A 28 -11.49 -19.81 -14.45
N ARG A 29 -12.08 -18.87 -15.20
CA ARG A 29 -12.92 -17.80 -14.63
C ARG A 29 -14.14 -18.36 -13.90
N ASP A 30 -14.78 -19.39 -14.45
CA ASP A 30 -16.05 -19.89 -13.96
C ASP A 30 -15.84 -20.81 -12.73
N THR A 31 -14.65 -21.41 -12.62
CA THR A 31 -14.29 -22.22 -11.43
C THR A 31 -13.45 -21.47 -10.39
N HIS A 32 -12.96 -20.26 -10.69
CA HIS A 32 -12.07 -19.48 -9.83
C HIS A 32 -12.65 -19.27 -8.43
N SER A 33 -13.87 -18.75 -8.33
CA SER A 33 -14.47 -18.40 -7.03
C SER A 33 -14.66 -19.63 -6.15
N ALA A 34 -15.14 -20.74 -6.73
CA ALA A 34 -15.34 -21.98 -5.99
C ALA A 34 -14.00 -22.55 -5.48
N ALA A 35 -12.98 -22.59 -6.34
CA ALA A 35 -11.66 -23.06 -5.97
C ALA A 35 -10.97 -22.16 -4.93
N ALA A 36 -11.17 -20.84 -5.02
CA ALA A 36 -10.66 -19.89 -4.03
C ALA A 36 -11.29 -20.14 -2.65
N SER A 37 -12.63 -20.24 -2.57
CA SER A 37 -13.33 -20.52 -1.31
C SER A 37 -12.95 -21.88 -0.71
N GLU A 38 -12.75 -22.90 -1.55
CA GLU A 38 -12.31 -24.23 -1.12
C GLU A 38 -10.89 -24.18 -0.53
N LEU A 39 -9.95 -23.50 -1.19
CA LEU A 39 -8.59 -23.31 -0.67
C LEU A 39 -8.58 -22.50 0.64
N GLU A 40 -9.42 -21.48 0.76
CA GLU A 40 -9.58 -20.70 2.00
C GLU A 40 -10.14 -21.57 3.15
N SER A 41 -11.11 -22.45 2.85
CA SER A 41 -11.61 -23.43 3.83
C SER A 41 -10.54 -24.44 4.25
N VAL A 42 -9.68 -24.86 3.31
CA VAL A 42 -8.53 -25.72 3.63
C VAL A 42 -7.60 -25.00 4.61
N VAL A 43 -7.23 -23.73 4.35
CA VAL A 43 -6.35 -22.95 5.25
C VAL A 43 -6.84 -22.95 6.69
N LYS A 44 -8.13 -22.74 6.91
CA LYS A 44 -8.75 -22.71 8.26
C LYS A 44 -8.73 -24.04 9.01
N THR A 45 -8.55 -25.15 8.29
CA THR A 45 -8.57 -26.51 8.84
C THR A 45 -7.20 -27.19 8.82
N LEU A 46 -6.14 -26.48 8.41
CA LEU A 46 -4.78 -27.01 8.38
C LEU A 46 -4.28 -27.32 9.79
N SER A 47 -3.59 -28.45 9.93
CA SER A 47 -2.78 -28.75 11.11
C SER A 47 -1.33 -28.30 10.89
N PRO A 48 -0.56 -28.02 11.96
CA PRO A 48 0.85 -27.64 11.84
C PRO A 48 1.71 -28.62 11.02
N GLU A 49 1.39 -29.92 11.04
CA GLU A 49 2.07 -30.97 10.26
C GLU A 49 1.86 -30.82 8.74
N THR A 50 0.74 -30.21 8.31
CA THR A 50 0.33 -30.09 6.91
C THR A 50 0.58 -28.73 6.28
N ILE A 51 0.81 -27.69 7.10
CA ILE A 51 1.18 -26.34 6.66
C ILE A 51 2.34 -26.34 5.65
N PRO A 52 3.46 -27.07 5.87
CA PRO A 52 4.58 -27.05 4.91
C PRO A 52 4.18 -27.55 3.51
N LEU A 53 3.27 -28.53 3.43
CA LEU A 53 2.79 -29.10 2.17
C LEU A 53 1.89 -28.12 1.43
N PHE A 54 0.95 -27.50 2.14
CA PHE A 54 0.08 -26.48 1.59
C PHE A 54 0.90 -25.28 1.09
N LEU A 55 1.79 -24.76 1.93
CA LEU A 55 2.68 -23.65 1.60
C LEU A 55 3.55 -23.97 0.38
N SER A 56 4.08 -25.19 0.29
CA SER A 56 4.86 -25.61 -0.87
C SER A 56 4.04 -25.63 -2.16
N SER A 57 2.75 -25.92 -2.09
CA SER A 57 1.89 -26.02 -3.26
C SER A 57 1.54 -24.62 -3.79
N ILE A 58 1.17 -23.69 -2.91
CA ILE A 58 0.87 -22.30 -3.31
C ILE A 58 2.13 -21.53 -3.74
N SER A 59 3.29 -21.86 -3.17
CA SER A 59 4.58 -21.24 -3.53
C SER A 59 5.18 -21.77 -4.83
N ALA A 60 4.67 -22.88 -5.36
CA ALA A 60 5.17 -23.50 -6.59
C ALA A 60 4.79 -22.70 -7.84
N THR A 61 3.80 -21.80 -7.75
CA THR A 61 3.37 -20.97 -8.87
C THR A 61 4.53 -20.12 -9.42
N ASP A 62 4.62 -19.97 -10.73
CA ASP A 62 5.66 -19.21 -11.42
C ASP A 62 5.10 -17.99 -12.17
N SER A 63 5.92 -17.33 -13.00
CA SER A 63 5.48 -16.16 -13.79
C SER A 63 4.59 -16.50 -14.98
N SER A 64 4.58 -17.76 -15.42
CA SER A 64 3.76 -18.25 -16.53
C SER A 64 2.31 -18.57 -16.12
N ASP A 65 2.07 -18.86 -14.83
CA ASP A 65 0.71 -19.03 -14.30
C ASP A 65 -0.15 -17.79 -14.52
N LYS A 66 -1.46 -17.95 -14.72
CA LYS A 66 -2.35 -16.80 -14.92
C LYS A 66 -2.38 -15.87 -13.70
N SER A 67 -2.53 -14.56 -13.92
CA SER A 67 -2.52 -13.58 -12.82
C SER A 67 -3.54 -13.82 -11.71
N PRO A 68 -4.77 -14.34 -11.95
CA PRO A 68 -5.70 -14.65 -10.86
C PRO A 68 -5.18 -15.75 -9.93
N VAL A 69 -4.43 -16.73 -10.46
CA VAL A 69 -3.80 -17.80 -9.66
C VAL A 69 -2.74 -17.20 -8.75
N ARG A 70 -1.80 -16.43 -9.32
CA ARG A 70 -0.71 -15.79 -8.57
C ARG A 70 -1.24 -14.85 -7.47
N LYS A 71 -2.27 -14.07 -7.80
CA LYS A 71 -2.98 -13.20 -6.85
C LYS A 71 -3.59 -14.01 -5.70
N GLN A 72 -4.32 -15.08 -6.01
CA GLN A 72 -4.98 -15.87 -4.98
C GLN A 72 -3.96 -16.63 -4.11
N CYS A 73 -2.84 -17.10 -4.66
CA CYS A 73 -1.77 -17.70 -3.85
C CYS A 73 -1.18 -16.72 -2.83
N LEU A 74 -1.00 -15.44 -3.18
CA LEU A 74 -0.58 -14.40 -2.22
C LEU A 74 -1.67 -14.11 -1.18
N ARG A 75 -2.94 -14.10 -1.58
CA ARG A 75 -4.07 -13.96 -0.65
C ARG A 75 -4.15 -15.13 0.35
N LEU A 76 -3.83 -16.34 -0.09
CA LEU A 76 -3.73 -17.51 0.79
C LEU A 76 -2.55 -17.39 1.77
N ILE A 77 -1.45 -16.71 1.41
CA ILE A 77 -0.37 -16.37 2.34
C ILE A 77 -0.89 -15.41 3.43
N SER A 78 -1.64 -14.37 3.05
CA SER A 78 -2.30 -13.45 4.00
C SER A 78 -3.16 -14.21 5.00
N LEU A 79 -4.06 -15.07 4.49
CA LEU A 79 -4.97 -15.85 5.32
C LEU A 79 -4.24 -16.88 6.19
N LEU A 80 -3.17 -17.51 5.67
CA LEU A 80 -2.33 -18.40 6.49
C LEU A 80 -1.77 -17.64 7.69
N SER A 81 -1.23 -16.43 7.48
CA SER A 81 -0.72 -15.58 8.54
C SER A 81 -1.79 -15.25 9.57
N GLU A 82 -2.99 -14.86 9.12
CA GLU A 82 -4.13 -14.54 9.98
C GLU A 82 -4.59 -15.73 10.85
N GLU A 83 -4.70 -16.92 10.26
CA GLU A 83 -5.28 -18.11 10.93
C GLU A 83 -4.26 -18.87 11.79
N HIS A 84 -2.98 -18.86 11.42
CA HIS A 84 -1.95 -19.69 12.07
C HIS A 84 -0.88 -18.88 12.81
N GLY A 85 -0.78 -17.57 12.55
CA GLY A 85 0.14 -16.64 13.21
C GLY A 85 1.54 -17.20 13.43
N ASP A 86 1.97 -17.19 14.69
CA ASP A 86 3.30 -17.63 15.11
C ASP A 86 3.66 -19.09 14.79
N CYS A 87 2.69 -19.98 14.53
CA CYS A 87 2.98 -21.33 14.04
C CYS A 87 3.73 -21.33 12.71
N LEU A 88 3.67 -20.21 11.97
CA LEU A 88 4.38 -20.01 10.71
C LEU A 88 5.80 -19.49 10.86
N SER A 89 6.28 -19.19 12.07
CA SER A 89 7.65 -18.72 12.31
C SER A 89 8.74 -19.59 11.64
N PRO A 90 8.67 -20.94 11.69
CA PRO A 90 9.63 -21.80 10.99
C PRO A 90 9.58 -21.72 9.46
N HIS A 91 8.54 -21.10 8.91
CA HIS A 91 8.26 -20.99 7.48
C HIS A 91 8.36 -19.55 6.96
N LEU A 92 8.72 -18.59 7.82
CA LEU A 92 8.77 -17.16 7.48
C LEU A 92 9.63 -16.89 6.23
N SER A 93 10.80 -17.51 6.13
CA SER A 93 11.70 -17.35 4.98
C SER A 93 11.04 -17.76 3.66
N LYS A 94 10.26 -18.85 3.67
CA LYS A 94 9.54 -19.35 2.49
C LYS A 94 8.36 -18.46 2.12
N LEU A 95 7.62 -17.96 3.11
CA LEU A 95 6.53 -16.99 2.91
C LEU A 95 7.06 -15.70 2.27
N LEU A 96 8.09 -15.11 2.85
CA LEU A 96 8.70 -13.89 2.34
C LEU A 96 9.34 -14.09 0.97
N SER A 97 9.99 -15.23 0.71
CA SER A 97 10.53 -15.55 -0.61
C SER A 97 9.43 -15.63 -1.69
N ALA A 98 8.29 -16.23 -1.36
CA ALA A 98 7.14 -16.29 -2.26
C ALA A 98 6.60 -14.89 -2.61
N VAL A 99 6.56 -13.98 -1.63
CA VAL A 99 6.15 -12.58 -1.83
C VAL A 99 7.20 -11.79 -2.63
N VAL A 100 8.48 -11.85 -2.23
CA VAL A 100 9.58 -11.11 -2.88
C VAL A 100 9.68 -11.43 -4.37
N ARG A 101 9.50 -12.69 -4.75
CA ARG A 101 9.51 -13.12 -6.16
C ARG A 101 8.41 -12.48 -7.00
N ARG A 102 7.35 -11.95 -6.39
CA ARG A 102 6.19 -11.33 -7.05
C ARG A 102 6.18 -9.80 -7.00
N LEU A 103 7.20 -9.16 -6.41
CA LEU A 103 7.27 -7.69 -6.37
C LEU A 103 7.34 -7.06 -7.77
N ARG A 104 8.01 -7.74 -8.71
CA ARG A 104 8.12 -7.34 -10.13
C ARG A 104 6.98 -7.86 -11.02
N ASP A 105 5.90 -8.38 -10.44
CA ASP A 105 4.81 -8.94 -11.24
C ASP A 105 4.19 -7.85 -12.13
N PRO A 106 3.96 -8.10 -13.44
CA PRO A 106 3.41 -7.09 -14.33
C PRO A 106 1.98 -6.68 -13.93
N ASN A 107 1.23 -7.57 -13.30
CA ASN A 107 -0.14 -7.30 -12.91
C ASN A 107 -0.19 -6.57 -11.55
N THR A 108 -0.69 -5.33 -11.55
CA THR A 108 -0.81 -4.50 -10.35
C THR A 108 -1.60 -5.17 -9.23
N SER A 109 -2.64 -5.95 -9.54
CA SER A 109 -3.43 -6.64 -8.51
C SER A 109 -2.65 -7.74 -7.78
N VAL A 110 -1.66 -8.35 -8.44
CA VAL A 110 -0.73 -9.30 -7.80
C VAL A 110 0.22 -8.54 -6.87
N ARG A 111 0.77 -7.40 -7.32
CA ARG A 111 1.61 -6.54 -6.47
C ARG A 111 0.85 -6.01 -5.25
N SER A 112 -0.43 -5.64 -5.40
CA SER A 112 -1.28 -5.27 -4.26
C SER A 112 -1.50 -6.44 -3.29
N ALA A 113 -1.62 -7.67 -3.78
CA ALA A 113 -1.71 -8.85 -2.94
C ALA A 113 -0.39 -9.13 -2.19
N CYS A 114 0.78 -8.78 -2.75
CA CYS A 114 2.05 -8.81 -2.02
C CYS A 114 2.02 -7.88 -0.80
N ILE A 115 1.52 -6.65 -0.98
CA ILE A 115 1.42 -5.65 0.10
C ILE A 115 0.52 -6.17 1.22
N ALA A 116 -0.66 -6.70 0.89
CA ALA A 116 -1.58 -7.28 1.86
C ALA A 116 -0.96 -8.48 2.60
N ALA A 117 -0.32 -9.41 1.88
CA ALA A 117 0.35 -10.55 2.48
C ALA A 117 1.48 -10.13 3.43
N CYS A 118 2.29 -9.14 3.07
CA CYS A 118 3.33 -8.58 3.92
C CYS A 118 2.76 -7.94 5.20
N GLY A 119 1.64 -7.22 5.10
CA GLY A 119 0.91 -6.69 6.25
C GLY A 119 0.48 -7.79 7.20
N SER A 120 -0.23 -8.82 6.70
CA SER A 120 -0.69 -9.95 7.55
C SER A 120 0.46 -10.78 8.13
N ILE A 121 1.56 -10.95 7.40
CA ILE A 121 2.78 -11.56 7.95
C ILE A 121 3.27 -10.76 9.17
N SER A 122 3.35 -9.44 9.05
CA SER A 122 3.85 -8.55 10.12
C SER A 122 2.93 -8.52 11.33
N SER A 123 1.61 -8.49 11.11
CA SER A 123 0.63 -8.40 12.21
C SER A 123 0.49 -9.69 13.01
N HIS A 124 0.67 -10.86 12.37
CA HIS A 124 0.35 -12.16 13.00
C HIS A 124 1.56 -13.06 13.27
N ILE A 125 2.70 -12.86 12.62
CA ILE A 125 3.93 -13.66 12.84
C ILE A 125 4.92 -12.80 13.63
N THR A 126 4.77 -12.78 14.96
CA THR A 126 5.42 -11.79 15.84
C THR A 126 6.59 -12.38 16.65
N LYS A 127 6.71 -13.71 16.76
CA LYS A 127 7.85 -14.36 17.44
C LYS A 127 9.20 -14.06 16.80
N PRO A 128 9.37 -14.07 15.47
CA PRO A 128 10.63 -13.69 14.84
C PRO A 128 10.92 -12.21 15.08
N PRO A 129 12.19 -11.81 15.31
CA PRO A 129 12.53 -10.39 15.42
C PRO A 129 12.06 -9.64 14.18
N PHE A 130 11.46 -8.45 14.35
CA PHE A 130 10.98 -7.58 13.27
C PHE A 130 11.95 -7.44 12.07
N PRO A 131 13.27 -7.32 12.31
CA PRO A 131 14.30 -7.35 11.27
C PRO A 131 14.29 -8.55 10.32
N SER A 132 13.87 -9.71 10.80
CA SER A 132 13.73 -10.93 10.00
C SER A 132 12.68 -10.78 8.90
N ILE A 133 11.70 -9.89 9.11
CA ILE A 133 10.62 -9.60 8.16
C ILE A 133 11.05 -8.52 7.16
N ILE A 134 11.65 -7.42 7.65
CA ILE A 134 12.01 -6.29 6.79
C ILE A 134 13.27 -6.51 5.95
N ASN A 135 14.25 -7.30 6.41
CA ASN A 135 15.53 -7.45 5.71
C ASN A 135 15.43 -7.98 4.27
N PRO A 136 14.61 -9.02 3.97
CA PRO A 136 14.42 -9.46 2.58
C PRO A 136 13.86 -8.37 1.67
N LEU A 137 12.96 -7.53 2.19
CA LEU A 137 12.35 -6.43 1.45
C LEU A 137 13.32 -5.24 1.30
N LEU A 138 14.12 -4.93 2.32
CA LEU A 138 15.19 -3.94 2.24
C LEU A 138 16.24 -4.33 1.20
N ASN A 139 16.62 -5.62 1.16
CA ASN A 139 17.52 -6.13 0.14
C ASN A 139 16.92 -5.92 -1.27
N ALA A 140 15.64 -6.24 -1.47
CA ALA A 140 14.96 -5.98 -2.74
C ALA A 140 14.92 -4.47 -3.07
N LEU A 141 14.60 -3.61 -2.10
CA LEU A 141 14.54 -2.16 -2.29
C LEU A 141 15.88 -1.55 -2.72
N PHE A 142 16.99 -2.01 -2.15
CA PHE A 142 18.33 -1.45 -2.41
C PHE A 142 19.04 -2.06 -3.62
N THR A 143 18.68 -3.26 -4.06
CA THR A 143 19.41 -3.98 -5.12
C THR A 143 18.67 -3.98 -6.47
N GLU A 144 17.34 -3.92 -6.46
CA GLU A 144 16.54 -4.03 -7.68
C GLU A 144 16.52 -2.72 -8.46
N GLN A 145 16.70 -2.83 -9.78
CA GLN A 145 16.69 -1.69 -10.71
C GLN A 145 15.35 -1.53 -11.45
N GLU A 146 14.51 -2.57 -11.42
CA GLU A 146 13.22 -2.59 -12.10
C GLU A 146 12.18 -1.84 -11.26
N MET A 147 11.39 -0.98 -11.93
CA MET A 147 10.49 -0.03 -11.28
C MET A 147 9.39 -0.73 -10.46
N ASN A 148 8.74 -1.77 -11.01
CA ASN A 148 7.70 -2.49 -10.28
C ASN A 148 8.26 -3.17 -9.02
N SER A 149 9.45 -3.76 -9.11
CA SER A 149 10.15 -4.34 -7.97
C SER A 149 10.48 -3.30 -6.90
N GLN A 150 10.97 -2.12 -7.29
CA GLN A 150 11.23 -1.01 -6.36
C GLN A 150 9.95 -0.51 -5.68
N ILE A 151 8.87 -0.30 -6.46
CA ILE A 151 7.55 0.08 -5.93
C ILE A 151 7.05 -0.98 -4.96
N GLY A 152 7.07 -2.25 -5.37
CA GLY A 152 6.60 -3.38 -4.57
C GLY A 152 7.37 -3.50 -3.26
N ALA A 153 8.70 -3.40 -3.29
CA ALA A 153 9.53 -3.49 -2.09
C ALA A 153 9.24 -2.35 -1.10
N ALA A 154 9.17 -1.10 -1.59
CA ALA A 154 8.88 0.07 -0.75
C ALA A 154 7.48 -0.01 -0.11
N LEU A 155 6.45 -0.36 -0.89
CA LEU A 155 5.09 -0.45 -0.38
C LEU A 155 4.87 -1.66 0.53
N CYS A 156 5.54 -2.79 0.27
CA CYS A 156 5.51 -3.94 1.19
C CYS A 156 6.20 -3.59 2.52
N LEU A 157 7.32 -2.86 2.50
CA LEU A 157 7.96 -2.38 3.73
C LEU A 157 7.05 -1.43 4.51
N SER A 158 6.38 -0.50 3.82
CA SER A 158 5.39 0.40 4.43
C SER A 158 4.29 -0.39 5.12
N ALA A 159 3.70 -1.38 4.44
CA ALA A 159 2.67 -2.25 5.03
C ALA A 159 3.18 -3.10 6.20
N VAL A 160 4.42 -3.60 6.15
CA VAL A 160 5.03 -4.32 7.28
C VAL A 160 5.16 -3.41 8.50
N ILE A 161 5.61 -2.17 8.31
CA ILE A 161 5.78 -1.19 9.39
C ILE A 161 4.42 -0.81 9.99
N ASP A 162 3.44 -0.48 9.14
CA ASP A 162 2.11 -0.03 9.57
C ASP A 162 1.32 -1.13 10.29
N ALA A 163 1.55 -2.40 9.93
CA ALA A 163 0.84 -3.55 10.50
C ALA A 163 1.55 -4.22 11.69
N ALA A 164 2.82 -3.86 11.95
CA ALA A 164 3.59 -4.45 13.04
C ALA A 164 3.00 -4.05 14.41
N PRO A 165 2.78 -5.01 15.33
CA PRO A 165 2.32 -4.67 16.69
C PRO A 165 3.35 -3.91 17.52
N ASP A 166 4.64 -4.18 17.28
CA ASP A 166 5.78 -3.54 17.95
C ASP A 166 6.92 -3.29 16.94
N PRO A 167 6.80 -2.24 16.10
CA PRO A 167 7.82 -1.91 15.10
C PRO A 167 9.08 -1.35 15.78
N ASP A 168 10.25 -1.82 15.36
CA ASP A 168 11.54 -1.33 15.88
C ASP A 168 11.89 0.05 15.28
N ALA A 169 11.39 1.10 15.93
CA ALA A 169 11.62 2.49 15.54
C ALA A 169 13.11 2.88 15.55
N ALA A 170 13.91 2.33 16.46
CA ALA A 170 15.34 2.60 16.55
C ALA A 170 16.09 2.01 15.35
N CYS A 171 15.75 0.80 14.93
CA CYS A 171 16.27 0.18 13.71
C CYS A 171 15.90 1.01 12.47
N LEU A 172 14.62 1.41 12.34
CA LEU A 172 14.15 2.18 11.19
C LEU A 172 14.76 3.58 11.12
N ARG A 173 14.98 4.23 12.27
CA ARG A 173 15.71 5.51 12.36
C ARG A 173 17.12 5.42 11.78
N LYS A 174 17.85 4.33 12.06
CA LYS A 174 19.19 4.11 11.49
C LYS A 174 19.18 3.95 9.97
N LEU A 175 18.05 3.55 9.39
CA LEU A 175 17.88 3.40 7.93
C LEU A 175 17.47 4.71 7.24
N MET A 176 16.99 5.72 7.97
CA MET A 176 16.50 6.97 7.39
C MET A 176 17.51 7.66 6.45
N PRO A 177 18.80 7.81 6.82
CA PRO A 177 19.79 8.41 5.91
C PRO A 177 19.95 7.65 4.60
N ARG A 178 19.75 6.32 4.60
CA ARG A 178 19.80 5.49 3.40
C ARG A 178 18.58 5.69 2.51
N PHE A 179 17.39 5.83 3.10
CA PHE A 179 16.17 6.16 2.35
C PHE A 179 16.26 7.54 1.72
N GLU A 180 16.78 8.54 2.45
CA GLU A 180 17.04 9.86 1.90
C GLU A 180 18.06 9.84 0.74
N LYS A 181 19.17 9.11 0.89
CA LYS A 181 20.15 8.94 -0.19
C LYS A 181 19.52 8.29 -1.43
N LEU A 182 18.68 7.27 -1.22
CA LEU A 182 17.99 6.56 -2.30
C LEU A 182 16.97 7.46 -3.02
N LEU A 183 16.25 8.32 -2.28
CA LEU A 183 15.39 9.35 -2.86
C LEU A 183 16.15 10.33 -3.77
N ARG A 184 17.43 10.60 -3.52
CA ARG A 184 18.22 11.53 -4.32
C ARG A 184 18.97 10.90 -5.50
N CYS A 185 19.04 9.57 -5.61
CA CYS A 185 19.73 8.89 -6.73
C CYS A 185 18.80 8.73 -7.93
N ASP A 186 19.20 9.23 -9.10
CA ASP A 186 18.36 9.31 -10.30
C ASP A 186 17.97 7.95 -10.89
N SER A 187 18.78 6.91 -10.65
CA SER A 187 18.47 5.55 -11.09
C SER A 187 17.30 4.92 -10.33
N PHE A 188 16.97 5.42 -9.14
CA PHE A 188 15.84 4.94 -8.36
C PHE A 188 14.54 5.60 -8.83
N LYS A 189 13.64 4.81 -9.44
CA LYS A 189 12.45 5.31 -10.13
C LYS A 189 11.23 5.41 -9.21
N ALA A 190 11.15 4.59 -8.16
CA ALA A 190 9.97 4.49 -7.30
C ALA A 190 9.89 5.57 -6.20
N LYS A 191 10.12 6.84 -6.54
CA LYS A 191 10.18 7.96 -5.57
C LYS A 191 8.92 8.08 -4.71
N ALA A 192 7.73 8.01 -5.33
CA ALA A 192 6.46 8.11 -4.62
C ALA A 192 6.30 7.00 -3.57
N ALA A 193 6.62 5.76 -3.92
CA ALA A 193 6.52 4.62 -3.01
C ALA A 193 7.52 4.71 -1.84
N LEU A 194 8.74 5.20 -2.10
CA LEU A 194 9.75 5.42 -1.06
C LEU A 194 9.34 6.56 -0.11
N LEU A 195 8.69 7.62 -0.60
CA LEU A 195 8.12 8.67 0.24
C LEU A 195 7.00 8.13 1.13
N THR A 196 6.15 7.25 0.61
CA THR A 196 5.14 6.53 1.42
C THR A 196 5.79 5.72 2.54
N LEU A 197 6.86 4.96 2.23
CA LEU A 197 7.63 4.21 3.21
C LEU A 197 8.22 5.13 4.30
N ILE A 198 8.82 6.26 3.92
CA ILE A 198 9.33 7.24 4.88
C ILE A 198 8.20 7.75 5.77
N GLY A 199 7.01 8.01 5.21
CA GLY A 199 5.82 8.32 5.98
C GLY A 199 5.54 7.26 7.07
N SER A 200 5.45 5.98 6.71
CA SER A 200 5.25 4.89 7.68
C SER A 200 6.33 4.86 8.77
N VAL A 201 7.60 5.10 8.41
CA VAL A 201 8.70 5.18 9.39
C VAL A 201 8.52 6.36 10.35
N VAL A 202 8.08 7.52 9.85
CA VAL A 202 7.78 8.69 10.70
C VAL A 202 6.64 8.37 11.67
N SER A 203 5.58 7.70 11.20
CA SER A 203 4.40 7.36 12.00
C SER A 203 4.70 6.51 13.24
N ILE A 204 5.80 5.76 13.24
CA ILE A 204 6.21 4.91 14.36
C ILE A 204 7.33 5.52 15.22
N GLY A 205 7.67 6.80 15.03
CA GLY A 205 8.74 7.49 15.78
C GLY A 205 10.15 7.26 15.22
N GLY A 206 10.24 6.81 13.96
CA GLY A 206 11.51 6.65 13.25
C GLY A 206 12.20 7.98 12.92
N ALA A 207 11.49 9.11 13.08
CA ALA A 207 12.02 10.46 12.93
C ALA A 207 12.26 11.19 14.26
N SER A 208 12.08 10.54 15.42
CA SER A 208 12.22 11.18 16.74
C SER A 208 13.69 11.45 17.11
N SER A 209 14.32 12.34 16.35
CA SER A 209 15.68 12.83 16.48
C SER A 209 15.80 14.14 15.70
N GLN A 210 16.24 15.21 16.37
CA GLN A 210 16.38 16.53 15.74
C GLN A 210 17.24 16.46 14.46
N LEU A 211 18.34 15.71 14.48
CA LEU A 211 19.20 15.51 13.31
C LEU A 211 18.46 14.89 12.13
N VAL A 212 17.58 13.92 12.39
CA VAL A 212 16.77 13.29 11.34
C VAL A 212 15.77 14.28 10.78
N VAL A 213 15.03 15.00 11.64
CA VAL A 213 14.06 16.02 11.21
C VAL A 213 14.74 17.12 10.38
N THR A 214 15.90 17.62 10.82
CA THR A 214 16.65 18.68 10.13
C THR A 214 17.07 18.29 8.71
N ASN A 215 17.36 17.03 8.45
CA ASN A 215 17.70 16.54 7.11
C ASN A 215 16.46 16.17 6.28
N LEU A 216 15.46 15.57 6.94
CA LEU A 216 14.29 15.03 6.29
C LEU A 216 13.34 16.12 5.79
N VAL A 217 13.11 17.19 6.56
CA VAL A 217 12.18 18.25 6.17
C VAL A 217 12.59 18.91 4.85
N PRO A 218 13.82 19.44 4.67
CA PRO A 218 14.25 19.98 3.38
C PRO A 218 14.21 18.94 2.25
N CYS A 219 14.51 17.68 2.55
CA CYS A 219 14.43 16.58 1.59
C CYS A 219 13.00 16.43 1.03
N LEU A 220 12.00 16.29 1.92
CA LEU A 220 10.60 16.13 1.54
C LEU A 220 10.06 17.37 0.83
N VAL A 221 10.42 18.57 1.30
CA VAL A 221 10.06 19.83 0.64
C VAL A 221 10.64 19.90 -0.78
N GLY A 222 11.81 19.32 -1.05
CA GLY A 222 12.33 19.20 -2.41
C GLY A 222 11.37 18.46 -3.36
N PHE A 223 10.70 17.42 -2.87
CA PHE A 223 9.81 16.57 -3.68
C PHE A 223 8.40 17.15 -3.90
N VAL A 224 7.97 18.15 -3.12
CA VAL A 224 6.67 18.83 -3.35
C VAL A 224 6.63 19.63 -4.66
N LYS A 225 7.80 19.83 -5.30
CA LYS A 225 7.98 20.50 -6.60
C LYS A 225 8.08 19.53 -7.77
N SER A 226 7.99 18.22 -7.54
CA SER A 226 8.12 17.21 -8.59
C SER A 226 7.03 17.34 -9.66
N ASP A 227 7.36 17.04 -10.91
CA ASP A 227 6.37 16.99 -12.01
C ASP A 227 5.39 15.81 -11.85
N ASP A 228 5.82 14.73 -11.19
CA ASP A 228 4.97 13.58 -10.89
C ASP A 228 4.03 13.90 -9.73
N TRP A 229 2.72 13.88 -10.02
CA TRP A 229 1.69 14.16 -9.04
C TRP A 229 1.68 13.16 -7.87
N ALA A 230 2.05 11.91 -8.11
CA ALA A 230 2.10 10.87 -7.08
C ALA A 230 3.25 11.15 -6.11
N VAL A 231 4.39 11.64 -6.62
CA VAL A 231 5.52 12.09 -5.80
C VAL A 231 5.14 13.29 -4.94
N ARG A 232 4.48 14.30 -5.53
CA ARG A 232 3.99 15.47 -4.77
C ARG A 232 3.04 15.05 -3.66
N LYS A 233 2.03 14.22 -3.97
CA LYS A 233 1.08 13.69 -2.98
C LYS A 233 1.80 12.97 -1.85
N ALA A 234 2.69 12.03 -2.16
CA ALA A 234 3.41 11.26 -1.16
C ALA A 234 4.33 12.14 -0.29
N ALA A 235 4.95 13.18 -0.87
CA ALA A 235 5.76 14.14 -0.12
C ALA A 235 4.91 14.95 0.89
N PHE A 236 3.74 15.44 0.49
CA PHE A 236 2.82 16.13 1.40
C PHE A 236 2.27 15.20 2.48
N GLU A 237 1.96 13.95 2.17
CA GLU A 237 1.53 12.95 3.15
C GLU A 237 2.63 12.56 4.15
N ALA A 238 3.90 12.59 3.74
CA ALA A 238 5.03 12.40 4.65
C ALA A 238 5.26 13.63 5.54
N LEU A 239 5.14 14.84 4.98
CA LEU A 239 5.19 16.10 5.75
C LEU A 239 4.05 16.20 6.76
N LEU A 240 2.84 15.77 6.38
CA LEU A 240 1.69 15.65 7.28
C LEU A 240 2.02 14.74 8.47
N ARG A 241 2.60 13.56 8.23
CA ARG A 241 2.99 12.64 9.30
C ARG A 241 4.07 13.22 10.21
N LEU A 242 5.02 13.98 9.67
CA LEU A 242 5.99 14.70 10.50
C LEU A 242 5.30 15.75 11.37
N ALA A 243 4.41 16.55 10.78
CA ALA A 243 3.67 17.59 11.49
C ALA A 243 2.78 17.03 12.60
N THR A 244 2.27 15.80 12.45
CA THR A 244 1.46 15.17 13.50
C THR A 244 2.32 14.54 14.60
N MET A 245 3.44 13.89 14.25
CA MET A 245 4.24 13.12 15.20
C MET A 245 5.34 13.93 15.91
N GLU A 246 5.95 14.89 15.22
CA GLU A 246 7.20 15.55 15.65
C GLU A 246 7.05 17.08 15.81
N LYS A 247 5.88 17.54 16.27
CA LYS A 247 5.50 18.97 16.38
C LYS A 247 6.59 19.86 16.99
N GLU A 248 7.17 19.44 18.12
CA GLU A 248 8.16 20.25 18.85
C GLU A 248 9.47 20.47 18.07
N MET A 249 9.87 19.49 17.25
CA MET A 249 11.11 19.58 16.46
C MET A 249 10.94 20.39 15.17
N LEU A 250 9.69 20.73 14.81
CA LEU A 250 9.35 21.44 13.58
C LEU A 250 9.21 22.96 13.74
N LYS A 251 9.31 23.51 14.97
CA LYS A 251 9.11 24.94 15.24
C LYS A 251 9.95 25.84 14.35
N GLU A 252 11.23 25.49 14.18
CA GLU A 252 12.20 26.22 13.35
C GLU A 252 11.86 26.20 11.85
N PHE A 253 11.09 25.21 11.40
CA PHE A 253 10.72 25.04 9.99
C PHE A 253 9.37 25.66 9.63
N LYS A 254 8.54 25.94 10.64
CA LYS A 254 7.15 26.39 10.43
C LYS A 254 7.09 27.66 9.58
N ALA A 255 7.76 28.72 10.04
CA ALA A 255 7.75 30.02 9.36
C ALA A 255 8.38 29.95 7.96
N SER A 256 9.44 29.15 7.78
CA SER A 256 10.17 29.05 6.52
C SER A 256 9.35 28.43 5.39
N TYR A 257 8.52 27.42 5.69
CA TYR A 257 7.81 26.67 4.65
C TYR A 257 6.31 26.89 4.59
N LEU A 258 5.69 27.49 5.62
CA LEU A 258 4.24 27.66 5.65
C LEU A 258 3.75 28.42 4.41
N ARG A 259 4.29 29.61 4.12
CA ARG A 259 3.90 30.41 2.94
C ARG A 259 4.11 29.65 1.62
N ASP A 260 5.21 28.91 1.51
CA ASP A 260 5.55 28.13 0.31
C ASP A 260 4.55 26.99 0.08
N PHE A 261 4.03 26.39 1.15
CA PHE A 261 2.97 25.39 1.08
C PHE A 261 1.61 26.02 0.76
N GLU A 262 1.28 27.18 1.34
CA GLU A 262 0.02 27.88 1.06
C GLU A 262 -0.10 28.28 -0.41
N GLY A 263 1.01 28.73 -1.02
CA GLY A 263 1.07 29.03 -2.45
C GLY A 263 0.84 27.82 -3.37
N ARG A 264 0.85 26.58 -2.85
CA ARG A 264 0.68 25.33 -3.62
C ARG A 264 -0.70 24.72 -3.51
N ARG A 265 -1.61 25.28 -2.71
CA ARG A 265 -2.98 24.75 -2.53
C ARG A 265 -3.74 24.50 -3.84
N PHE A 266 -3.43 25.26 -4.87
CA PHE A 266 -4.08 25.15 -6.18
C PHE A 266 -3.35 24.19 -7.14
N ASP A 267 -2.99 22.99 -6.66
CA ASP A 267 -2.46 21.93 -7.53
C ASP A 267 -3.51 21.50 -8.55
N LYS A 268 -3.08 21.11 -9.76
CA LYS A 268 -3.98 20.64 -10.82
C LYS A 268 -4.72 19.35 -10.43
N VAL A 269 -4.10 18.49 -9.64
CA VAL A 269 -4.64 17.17 -9.27
C VAL A 269 -5.39 17.23 -7.94
N LYS A 270 -6.65 16.76 -7.93
CA LYS A 270 -7.53 16.80 -6.75
C LYS A 270 -6.92 16.09 -5.53
N ALA A 271 -6.40 14.88 -5.72
CA ALA A 271 -5.80 14.11 -4.64
C ALA A 271 -4.58 14.81 -4.00
N VAL A 272 -3.84 15.60 -4.79
CA VAL A 272 -2.73 16.41 -4.26
C VAL A 272 -3.28 17.56 -3.43
N ARG A 273 -4.31 18.26 -3.90
CA ARG A 273 -4.97 19.35 -3.13
C ARG A 273 -5.47 18.85 -1.77
N GLU A 274 -6.17 17.71 -1.75
CA GLU A 274 -6.65 17.10 -0.51
C GLU A 274 -5.49 16.79 0.46
N SER A 275 -4.35 16.28 -0.02
CA SER A 275 -3.17 16.05 0.82
C SER A 275 -2.50 17.35 1.32
N ILE A 276 -2.52 18.41 0.52
CA ILE A 276 -1.99 19.73 0.89
C ILE A 276 -2.85 20.35 1.99
N ASP A 277 -4.18 20.28 1.86
CA ASP A 277 -5.10 20.86 2.83
C ASP A 277 -4.94 20.19 4.20
N GLN A 278 -4.93 18.85 4.25
CA GLN A 278 -4.67 18.10 5.49
C GLN A 278 -3.30 18.43 6.09
N MET A 279 -2.26 18.46 5.25
CA MET A 279 -0.90 18.81 5.69
C MET A 279 -0.86 20.22 6.27
N LEU A 280 -1.50 21.20 5.63
CA LEU A 280 -1.50 22.58 6.09
C LEU A 280 -2.29 22.79 7.38
N GLU A 281 -3.38 22.04 7.59
CA GLU A 281 -4.08 22.01 8.87
C GLU A 281 -3.12 21.56 9.98
N ALA A 282 -2.45 20.42 9.81
CA ALA A 282 -1.48 19.92 10.78
C ALA A 282 -0.26 20.86 10.97
N TRP A 283 0.24 21.46 9.89
CA TRP A 283 1.41 22.35 9.92
C TRP A 283 1.13 23.66 10.66
N LYS A 284 -0.11 24.15 10.62
CA LYS A 284 -0.53 25.35 11.37
C LYS A 284 -0.58 25.12 12.88
N GLU A 285 -0.83 23.88 13.31
CA GLU A 285 -0.83 23.49 14.72
C GLU A 285 0.56 23.34 15.35
N ILE A 286 1.64 23.40 14.55
CA ILE A 286 3.01 23.38 15.07
C ILE A 286 3.23 24.64 15.93
N PRO A 287 3.87 24.57 17.12
CA PRO A 287 4.11 25.75 17.93
C PRO A 287 5.01 26.77 17.19
N ASP A 288 4.77 28.05 17.42
CA ASP A 288 5.66 29.10 16.90
C ASP A 288 6.96 29.11 17.71
N SER A 289 8.09 29.47 17.07
CA SER A 289 9.41 29.57 17.70
C SER A 289 9.56 30.76 18.68
N SER A 290 8.45 31.41 19.06
CA SER A 290 8.45 32.60 19.88
C SER A 290 8.44 32.25 21.37
N ASP A 291 9.62 32.24 21.98
CA ASP A 291 9.77 32.74 23.34
C ASP A 291 9.67 34.27 23.28
N ASP A 292 8.45 34.80 23.25
CA ASP A 292 8.25 36.17 23.74
C ASP A 292 8.02 36.05 25.24
N ILE A 293 9.10 36.29 25.99
CA ILE A 293 9.04 36.65 27.39
C ILE A 293 8.19 37.94 27.45
N SER A 294 6.89 37.78 27.65
CA SER A 294 6.09 38.86 28.19
C SER A 294 6.55 39.04 29.64
N PRO A 295 7.14 40.19 30.04
CA PRO A 295 7.31 40.44 31.46
C PRO A 295 5.91 40.46 32.06
N GLN A 296 5.66 39.56 33.01
CA GLN A 296 4.52 39.68 33.90
C GLN A 296 4.61 41.06 34.55
N THR A 297 3.81 42.00 34.07
CA THR A 297 3.47 43.18 34.84
C THR A 297 2.63 42.68 36.01
N GLU A 298 3.30 42.42 37.13
CA GLU A 298 2.69 42.35 38.45
C GLU A 298 2.02 43.70 38.75
N SER A 299 0.80 43.91 38.25
CA SER A 299 -0.07 44.95 38.79
C SER A 299 -0.80 44.37 39.98
N SER A 300 -0.12 44.44 41.13
CA SER A 300 -0.73 44.39 42.45
C SER A 300 -1.82 45.46 42.54
N THR A 301 -3.07 45.01 42.68
CA THR A 301 -4.20 45.89 42.97
C THR A 301 -4.09 46.40 44.40
N SER A 302 -3.54 47.61 44.55
CA SER A 302 -3.60 48.41 45.78
C SER A 302 -4.96 49.11 45.88
N SER A 303 -5.49 49.16 47.09
CA SER A 303 -6.84 49.58 47.44
C SER A 303 -6.86 50.97 48.07
N LYS A 304 -7.93 51.73 47.76
CA LYS A 304 -8.52 52.94 48.40
C LYS A 304 -8.48 54.17 47.50
N GLU A 305 -9.65 54.73 47.20
CA GLU A 305 -9.95 56.14 47.45
C GLU A 305 -11.47 56.41 47.48
N LYS A 306 -11.86 57.45 48.22
CA LYS A 306 -13.18 57.75 48.80
C LYS A 306 -13.92 58.88 48.05
N THR A 307 -15.25 58.77 48.02
CA THR A 307 -16.32 59.79 48.27
C THR A 307 -16.51 61.08 47.44
N ARG A 308 -17.81 61.29 47.08
CA ARG A 308 -18.63 62.56 46.99
C ARG A 308 -18.34 63.52 45.83
N ASP A 309 -19.23 64.37 45.31
CA ASP A 309 -20.63 64.83 45.46
C ASP A 309 -20.93 65.55 44.10
N GLY A 310 -22.09 65.60 43.45
CA GLY A 310 -23.38 66.19 43.85
C GLY A 310 -23.95 67.05 42.70
N CYS A 311 -25.29 67.27 42.72
CA CYS A 311 -26.10 68.30 42.01
C CYS A 311 -26.88 67.94 40.71
N TYR A 312 -28.21 67.89 40.87
CA TYR A 312 -29.35 67.94 39.91
C TYR A 312 -29.93 69.40 39.92
N PRO A 313 -31.09 69.77 39.29
CA PRO A 313 -31.71 69.58 37.93
C PRO A 313 -32.33 70.95 37.43
N PRO A 314 -33.52 71.14 36.77
CA PRO A 314 -34.60 70.31 36.14
C PRO A 314 -35.02 70.79 34.70
N ARG A 315 -36.06 70.38 33.95
CA ARG A 315 -37.48 70.06 34.25
C ARG A 315 -38.27 69.67 32.95
N SER A 316 -39.18 68.68 33.03
CA SER A 316 -40.58 68.59 32.47
C SER A 316 -40.85 68.71 30.93
N LYS A 317 -41.81 68.03 30.27
CA LYS A 317 -43.08 67.37 30.70
C LYS A 317 -43.82 66.66 29.51
N ILE A 318 -44.73 65.72 29.85
CA ILE A 318 -45.96 65.21 29.16
C ILE A 318 -45.72 64.22 27.98
N SER A 319 -46.11 62.94 27.94
CA SER A 319 -47.21 62.07 28.46
C SER A 319 -48.42 61.90 27.52
N TYR A 320 -48.61 60.69 26.98
CA TYR A 320 -49.84 59.91 27.15
C TYR A 320 -49.55 58.41 27.07
N ARG A 321 -50.39 57.65 27.77
CA ARG A 321 -50.26 56.28 28.27
C ARG A 321 -51.52 55.54 27.84
N MET A 322 -51.45 54.23 27.59
CA MET A 322 -52.35 53.25 28.22
C MET A 322 -51.73 51.84 28.19
N SER A 323 -51.82 51.19 29.34
CA SER A 323 -51.18 49.94 29.77
C SER A 323 -51.92 48.70 29.27
N SER A 324 -51.26 47.54 29.12
CA SER A 324 -51.22 46.42 30.09
C SER A 324 -50.49 45.27 29.37
N GLY A 325 -49.44 44.60 29.88
CA GLY A 325 -49.33 43.87 31.14
C GLY A 325 -47.92 43.25 31.28
N ALA A 326 -47.54 42.99 32.54
CA ALA A 326 -46.27 42.52 33.11
C ALA A 326 -45.71 41.18 32.54
N SER A 327 -44.48 40.69 32.79
CA SER A 327 -43.21 41.17 33.39
C SER A 327 -42.16 40.05 33.20
N ASN A 328 -40.95 40.44 32.79
CA ASN A 328 -39.59 39.96 33.13
C ASN A 328 -39.28 38.46 33.37
N HIS A 329 -38.20 37.95 32.77
CA HIS A 329 -36.84 37.96 33.38
C HIS A 329 -35.78 37.30 32.47
N SER A 330 -34.58 37.89 32.49
CA SER A 330 -33.33 37.42 31.90
C SER A 330 -32.85 36.07 32.44
N LYS A 331 -31.97 35.37 31.70
CA LYS A 331 -30.60 35.02 32.16
C LYS A 331 -29.78 34.24 31.11
N LYS A 332 -28.48 34.55 31.13
CA LYS A 332 -27.32 33.79 30.60
C LYS A 332 -27.32 32.34 31.08
N TYR A 333 -26.62 31.41 30.42
CA TYR A 333 -25.73 30.42 31.07
C TYR A 333 -24.79 29.69 30.11
N THR A 334 -23.63 29.35 30.69
CA THR A 334 -22.44 28.64 30.22
C THR A 334 -22.63 27.11 30.15
N THR A 335 -21.73 26.43 29.42
CA THR A 335 -21.46 24.97 29.29
C THR A 335 -21.31 24.24 30.65
N PRO A 336 -21.53 22.90 30.74
CA PRO A 336 -20.39 21.96 30.63
C PRO A 336 -20.68 20.49 30.18
N ILE A 337 -19.63 19.86 29.60
CA ILE A 337 -19.06 18.50 29.79
C ILE A 337 -19.96 17.36 30.35
N ASN A 338 -20.10 16.22 29.63
CA ASN A 338 -19.58 14.90 30.07
C ASN A 338 -19.84 13.69 29.13
N LYS A 339 -18.95 12.69 29.32
CA LYS A 339 -18.85 11.31 28.79
C LYS A 339 -20.10 10.42 28.94
N SER A 340 -20.23 9.41 28.06
CA SER A 340 -20.56 7.99 28.36
C SER A 340 -20.67 7.18 27.06
N HIS A 341 -19.92 6.08 26.88
CA HIS A 341 -20.22 4.68 27.23
C HIS A 341 -21.44 4.08 26.51
N PHE A 342 -21.16 3.16 25.58
CA PHE A 342 -22.09 2.21 24.97
C PHE A 342 -22.48 1.10 25.95
N PRO A 343 -23.75 0.64 25.91
CA PRO A 343 -24.09 -0.71 26.30
C PRO A 343 -24.59 -1.56 25.12
N ASP A 344 -24.12 -2.80 25.17
CA ASP A 344 -24.60 -4.01 24.52
C ASP A 344 -26.08 -4.29 24.84
N ARG A 345 -26.90 -4.62 23.83
CA ARG A 345 -27.99 -5.59 23.95
C ARG A 345 -28.62 -5.98 22.61
N SER A 346 -28.58 -7.29 22.32
CA SER A 346 -29.47 -7.98 21.37
C SER A 346 -30.94 -7.98 21.84
N PRO A 347 -31.89 -8.26 20.93
CA PRO A 347 -32.68 -9.48 21.13
C PRO A 347 -32.99 -10.29 19.85
N ALA A 348 -33.18 -11.60 20.05
CA ALA A 348 -33.69 -12.61 19.11
C ALA A 348 -35.15 -12.33 18.67
N THR A 349 -35.62 -12.72 17.48
CA THR A 349 -36.16 -14.05 17.12
C THR A 349 -36.66 -13.94 15.66
N THR A 350 -36.58 -14.95 14.78
CA THR A 350 -37.59 -16.01 14.66
C THR A 350 -37.14 -17.08 13.65
N VAL A 351 -37.46 -18.31 14.01
CA VAL A 351 -37.28 -19.56 13.25
C VAL A 351 -38.35 -19.66 12.15
N ARG A 352 -37.94 -20.04 10.93
CA ARG A 352 -38.83 -20.75 10.00
C ARG A 352 -38.09 -21.87 9.29
N ARG A 353 -38.42 -23.10 9.71
CA ARG A 353 -38.12 -24.35 9.00
C ARG A 353 -38.70 -24.30 7.58
N ARG A 354 -37.93 -24.76 6.60
CA ARG A 354 -38.48 -25.50 5.46
C ARG A 354 -37.52 -26.60 5.05
N SER A 355 -37.91 -27.81 5.40
CA SER A 355 -37.41 -29.09 4.89
C SER A 355 -37.76 -29.26 3.41
N PHE A 356 -36.84 -29.80 2.62
CA PHE A 356 -37.16 -30.56 1.41
C PHE A 356 -36.31 -31.82 1.33
N LEU A 357 -36.98 -32.90 0.97
CA LEU A 357 -36.55 -34.28 0.93
C LEU A 357 -35.54 -34.55 -0.20
N GLU A 358 -34.50 -35.30 0.17
CA GLU A 358 -34.12 -36.62 -0.38
C GLU A 358 -34.65 -36.99 -1.79
N GLY A 359 -33.71 -37.09 -2.73
CA GLY A 359 -33.88 -37.70 -4.04
C GLY A 359 -32.69 -38.60 -4.36
N THR A 360 -32.90 -39.90 -4.21
CA THR A 360 -31.97 -40.99 -4.50
C THR A 360 -31.81 -41.23 -6.01
N GLN A 361 -30.70 -41.89 -6.39
CA GLN A 361 -30.28 -42.38 -7.73
C GLN A 361 -29.26 -41.47 -8.43
N LYS A 362 -28.17 -41.94 -9.04
CA LYS A 362 -27.79 -43.29 -9.48
C LYS A 362 -26.28 -43.32 -9.72
N LYS A 363 -25.68 -44.47 -9.44
CA LYS A 363 -24.33 -44.88 -9.85
C LYS A 363 -24.16 -44.70 -11.36
N SER A 364 -23.03 -44.15 -11.78
CA SER A 364 -22.39 -44.54 -13.04
C SER A 364 -20.89 -44.68 -12.80
N ALA A 365 -20.42 -45.90 -12.99
CA ALA A 365 -19.03 -46.27 -13.03
C ALA A 365 -18.71 -46.64 -14.48
N SER A 366 -17.62 -46.09 -15.02
CA SER A 366 -16.85 -46.63 -16.15
C SER A 366 -15.54 -45.82 -16.19
N ALA A 367 -14.40 -46.35 -15.74
CA ALA A 367 -13.53 -47.40 -16.31
C ALA A 367 -12.40 -46.83 -17.17
N VAL A 368 -11.18 -47.04 -16.66
CA VAL A 368 -9.95 -47.44 -17.36
C VAL A 368 -9.31 -46.45 -18.35
N PHE A 369 -8.14 -45.92 -17.95
CA PHE A 369 -6.85 -45.83 -18.68
C PHE A 369 -5.84 -45.30 -17.65
N GLY A 370 -4.59 -45.70 -17.50
CA GLY A 370 -3.73 -46.71 -18.08
C GLY A 370 -2.45 -46.68 -17.22
N LYS A 371 -1.87 -47.84 -16.95
CA LYS A 371 -0.63 -47.98 -16.17
C LYS A 371 0.50 -47.18 -16.83
N LEU A 372 1.25 -46.42 -16.05
CA LEU A 372 2.66 -46.16 -16.34
C LEU A 372 3.47 -46.02 -15.05
N ASP A 373 4.77 -46.19 -15.25
CA ASP A 373 5.65 -47.01 -14.44
C ASP A 373 6.20 -46.33 -13.19
N ARG A 374 6.57 -47.17 -12.23
CA ARG A 374 7.14 -46.81 -10.94
C ARG A 374 8.65 -46.94 -11.02
N LYS A 375 9.39 -45.82 -11.09
CA LYS A 375 10.82 -45.80 -10.73
C LYS A 375 11.03 -45.01 -9.44
N LYS A 376 11.64 -45.68 -8.46
CA LYS A 376 12.05 -45.17 -7.13
C LYS A 376 13.42 -44.45 -7.24
N PRO A 377 13.81 -43.69 -6.19
CA PRO A 377 14.68 -42.51 -6.31
C PRO A 377 16.16 -42.82 -6.12
N HIS A 378 17.01 -41.94 -6.67
CA HIS A 378 18.42 -41.86 -6.30
C HIS A 378 18.60 -41.13 -4.96
N GLU A 379 19.28 -41.83 -4.06
CA GLU A 379 19.71 -41.42 -2.73
C GLU A 379 20.98 -40.56 -2.86
N VAL A 380 20.95 -39.34 -2.31
CA VAL A 380 22.17 -38.54 -2.07
C VAL A 380 22.19 -38.18 -0.59
N LYS A 381 23.17 -38.75 0.10
CA LYS A 381 23.59 -38.37 1.45
C LYS A 381 24.12 -36.94 1.42
N THR A 382 23.56 -36.07 2.26
CA THR A 382 24.23 -34.83 2.65
C THR A 382 24.28 -34.79 4.17
N GLU A 383 25.48 -34.87 4.71
CA GLU A 383 25.76 -34.68 6.13
C GLU A 383 25.38 -33.25 6.55
N VAL A 384 24.66 -33.17 7.67
CA VAL A 384 24.30 -31.94 8.35
C VAL A 384 25.39 -31.62 9.35
N SER A 385 26.13 -30.53 9.13
CA SER A 385 26.79 -29.81 10.22
C SER A 385 25.99 -28.55 10.52
N ALA A 386 25.39 -28.53 11.71
CA ALA A 386 24.75 -27.37 12.29
C ALA A 386 25.83 -26.37 12.74
N SER A 387 25.70 -25.12 12.32
CA SER A 387 26.37 -23.99 12.97
C SER A 387 25.30 -23.02 13.46
N GLN A 388 25.05 -23.07 14.78
CA GLN A 388 24.42 -21.98 15.52
C GLN A 388 25.35 -20.75 15.47
N GLY A 389 24.79 -19.59 15.20
CA GLY A 389 25.52 -18.32 15.24
C GLY A 389 24.63 -17.17 14.80
N THR A 390 24.01 -16.50 15.76
CA THR A 390 23.39 -15.18 15.57
C THR A 390 24.50 -14.17 15.25
N PRO A 391 24.48 -13.45 14.11
CA PRO A 391 25.43 -12.37 13.90
C PRO A 391 24.90 -11.08 14.56
N PRO A 392 25.78 -10.32 15.24
CA PRO A 392 25.50 -8.93 15.62
C PRO A 392 25.30 -8.04 14.40
N TRP A 393 24.55 -6.97 14.60
CA TRP A 393 24.04 -5.99 13.62
C TRP A 393 25.06 -5.20 12.79
N ASP A 394 26.35 -5.53 12.84
CA ASP A 394 27.43 -4.72 12.27
C ASP A 394 28.13 -5.31 11.04
N ASN A 395 27.67 -6.46 10.50
CA ASN A 395 28.28 -7.07 9.31
C ASN A 395 27.40 -7.07 8.07
N LEU A 396 26.59 -6.03 7.90
CA LEU A 396 26.21 -5.60 6.57
C LEU A 396 27.32 -4.68 6.00
N LYS A 397 28.53 -5.25 5.80
CA LYS A 397 29.57 -4.59 4.99
C LYS A 397 29.11 -4.57 3.52
N TYR A 398 28.19 -3.67 3.21
CA TYR A 398 28.04 -3.22 1.83
C TYR A 398 29.08 -2.13 1.61
N LYS A 399 29.93 -2.34 0.61
CA LYS A 399 30.71 -1.26 0.00
C LYS A 399 29.75 -0.10 -0.25
N ASP A 400 30.16 1.09 0.16
CA ASP A 400 29.56 2.34 -0.28
C ASP A 400 29.79 2.44 -1.80
N GLU A 401 29.00 1.72 -2.58
CA GLU A 401 28.87 1.97 -4.00
C GLU A 401 28.15 3.32 -4.11
N LYS A 402 28.97 4.36 -4.34
CA LYS A 402 28.50 5.56 -5.03
C LYS A 402 27.62 5.11 -6.19
N CYS A 403 26.52 5.82 -6.40
CA CYS A 403 25.66 5.77 -7.59
C CYS A 403 26.56 6.19 -8.79
N THR A 404 27.45 5.30 -9.24
CA THR A 404 28.35 5.45 -10.40
C THR A 404 27.96 4.41 -11.42
N ASN A 405 27.60 4.88 -12.62
CA ASN A 405 27.30 4.07 -13.80
C ASN A 405 28.34 2.94 -14.01
N PRO A 406 27.91 1.71 -14.28
CA PRO A 406 28.76 0.74 -14.94
C PRO A 406 28.42 0.71 -16.44
N GLU A 407 29.07 1.57 -17.21
CA GLU A 407 29.44 1.20 -18.57
C GLU A 407 30.67 0.28 -18.46
N THR A 408 30.55 -0.96 -18.92
CA THR A 408 31.50 -1.69 -19.80
C THR A 408 31.29 -3.22 -19.72
N ARG A 409 30.74 -3.76 -20.80
CA ARG A 409 31.01 -5.04 -21.48
C ARG A 409 31.63 -6.22 -20.67
N ARG A 410 30.91 -7.35 -20.64
CA ARG A 410 31.45 -8.65 -21.05
C ARG A 410 30.42 -9.43 -21.88
N ALA A 411 30.90 -9.85 -23.05
CA ALA A 411 30.17 -10.58 -24.06
C ALA A 411 30.01 -12.06 -23.70
N LEU A 412 28.85 -12.62 -24.05
CA LEU A 412 28.75 -13.99 -24.55
C LEU A 412 28.06 -13.90 -25.92
N PHE A 413 28.87 -14.05 -26.96
CA PHE A 413 28.44 -14.17 -28.35
C PHE A 413 27.75 -15.52 -28.54
N ILE A 414 26.50 -15.51 -29.03
CA ILE A 414 26.01 -16.55 -29.94
C ILE A 414 25.97 -15.93 -31.33
N GLN A 415 26.53 -16.69 -32.26
CA GLN A 415 26.95 -16.33 -33.59
C GLN A 415 25.76 -16.31 -34.56
N GLN A 416 25.52 -15.19 -35.25
CA GLN A 416 24.84 -15.18 -36.55
C GLN A 416 25.54 -14.20 -37.49
N LYS A 417 25.89 -14.71 -38.67
CA LYS A 417 26.75 -14.09 -39.68
C LYS A 417 26.08 -12.87 -40.33
N SER A 418 26.77 -11.74 -40.38
CA SER A 418 26.51 -10.67 -41.36
C SER A 418 27.68 -10.59 -42.34
N ALA A 419 27.37 -10.75 -43.62
CA ALA A 419 28.28 -10.42 -44.72
C ALA A 419 28.17 -8.91 -44.98
N GLY A 420 29.33 -8.25 -45.08
CA GLY A 420 29.44 -6.81 -45.05
C GLY A 420 29.08 -6.09 -46.35
N SER A 421 29.05 -4.76 -46.25
CA SER A 421 29.19 -3.88 -47.41
C SER A 421 29.95 -2.62 -46.99
N ARG A 422 30.88 -2.25 -47.87
CA ARG A 422 31.81 -1.12 -47.74
C ARG A 422 31.09 0.20 -48.05
N VAL A 423 31.55 1.28 -47.41
CA VAL A 423 31.16 2.67 -47.71
C VAL A 423 32.25 3.32 -48.55
N VAL A 424 31.87 3.98 -49.66
CA VAL A 424 32.54 5.14 -50.29
C VAL A 424 31.43 6.02 -50.94
N PRO A 425 31.53 7.37 -50.95
CA PRO A 425 30.38 8.30 -50.94
C PRO A 425 30.10 8.99 -52.29
N TYR A 426 28.95 9.66 -52.41
CA TYR A 426 28.71 10.66 -53.46
C TYR A 426 27.65 11.72 -53.06
N ASP A 427 27.91 12.95 -53.47
CA ASP A 427 27.28 14.23 -53.07
C ASP A 427 26.03 14.63 -53.89
N GLU A 428 25.15 15.36 -53.18
CA GLU A 428 24.32 16.55 -53.49
C GLU A 428 23.48 16.75 -54.78
N GLU A 429 22.30 17.36 -54.53
CA GLU A 429 21.38 18.17 -55.38
C GLU A 429 20.14 17.57 -56.10
N ARG A 430 18.97 17.88 -55.49
CA ARG A 430 17.83 18.69 -56.01
C ARG A 430 16.81 18.15 -57.06
N SER A 431 15.53 18.23 -56.62
CA SER A 431 14.23 18.45 -57.31
C SER A 431 13.50 17.36 -58.12
N GLU A 432 12.33 16.99 -57.54
CA GLU A 432 10.97 17.11 -58.09
C GLU A 432 10.31 16.05 -59.03
N GLN A 433 9.12 15.65 -58.55
CA GLN A 433 7.89 15.13 -59.20
C GLN A 433 7.78 13.68 -59.74
N ALA A 434 6.79 13.01 -59.12
CA ALA A 434 5.75 12.14 -59.68
C ALA A 434 6.15 10.79 -60.34
N THR A 435 5.72 9.68 -59.74
CA THR A 435 4.56 8.88 -60.21
C THR A 435 4.42 7.64 -59.32
N ILE A 436 3.19 7.43 -58.84
CA ILE A 436 2.72 6.28 -58.06
C ILE A 436 2.74 5.02 -58.95
N VAL A 437 3.45 3.98 -58.54
CA VAL A 437 3.13 2.59 -58.89
C VAL A 437 3.30 1.70 -57.66
N LEU A 438 2.17 1.15 -57.22
CA LEU A 438 2.00 0.22 -56.11
C LEU A 438 2.60 -1.17 -56.42
N SER A 439 3.21 -1.79 -55.42
CA SER A 439 3.32 -3.25 -55.28
C SER A 439 3.34 -3.64 -53.80
N SER A 440 2.13 -3.85 -53.28
CA SER A 440 1.69 -4.72 -52.17
C SER A 440 2.69 -5.19 -51.07
N GLU A 441 2.60 -4.56 -49.90
CA GLU A 441 2.83 -5.20 -48.58
C GLU A 441 1.54 -5.11 -47.76
N THR A 442 0.59 -6.02 -48.01
CA THR A 442 -0.70 -6.10 -47.29
C THR A 442 -0.59 -6.95 -46.03
N GLY A 443 0.31 -6.59 -45.12
CA GLY A 443 0.47 -7.24 -43.81
C GLY A 443 0.16 -6.33 -42.62
N ASP A 444 0.62 -5.08 -42.66
CA ASP A 444 0.77 -4.26 -41.43
C ASP A 444 -0.28 -3.14 -41.25
N LEU A 445 -1.05 -2.80 -42.29
CA LEU A 445 -2.15 -1.83 -42.20
C LEU A 445 -3.43 -2.41 -41.57
N ARG A 446 -3.61 -3.74 -41.63
CA ARG A 446 -4.87 -4.39 -41.24
C ARG A 446 -5.02 -4.50 -39.71
N THR A 447 -3.92 -4.50 -38.97
CA THR A 447 -3.91 -4.56 -37.50
C THR A 447 -4.29 -3.20 -36.90
N ASN A 448 -3.71 -2.11 -37.41
CA ASN A 448 -4.00 -0.74 -36.96
C ASN A 448 -5.44 -0.29 -37.26
N SER A 449 -6.01 -0.71 -38.40
CA SER A 449 -7.42 -0.40 -38.73
C SER A 449 -8.38 -1.04 -37.71
N LYS A 450 -8.05 -2.23 -37.23
CA LYS A 450 -8.90 -2.98 -36.30
C LYS A 450 -8.83 -2.40 -34.88
N GLU A 451 -7.65 -1.97 -34.45
CA GLU A 451 -7.46 -1.27 -33.18
C GLU A 451 -8.17 0.10 -33.18
N CYS A 452 -8.21 0.81 -34.31
CA CYS A 452 -8.96 2.07 -34.44
C CYS A 452 -10.48 1.87 -34.33
N GLU A 453 -11.02 0.79 -34.93
CA GLU A 453 -12.43 0.44 -34.81
C GLU A 453 -12.80 0.02 -33.37
N GLU A 454 -11.93 -0.75 -32.69
CA GLU A 454 -12.12 -1.14 -31.30
C GLU A 454 -12.10 0.09 -30.37
N LEU A 455 -11.19 1.04 -30.58
CA LEU A 455 -11.16 2.29 -29.83
C LEU A 455 -12.41 3.15 -30.05
N SER A 456 -12.92 3.22 -31.29
CA SER A 456 -14.16 3.92 -31.60
C SER A 456 -15.37 3.26 -30.91
N GLN A 457 -15.43 1.94 -30.87
CA GLN A 457 -16.47 1.20 -30.15
C GLN A 457 -16.43 1.47 -28.63
N ILE A 458 -15.24 1.52 -28.04
CA ILE A 458 -15.05 1.84 -26.61
C ILE A 458 -15.51 3.28 -26.31
N GLN A 459 -15.14 4.25 -27.16
CA GLN A 459 -15.58 5.64 -27.00
C GLN A 459 -17.11 5.77 -27.08
N ASN A 460 -17.74 5.09 -28.03
CA ASN A 460 -19.20 5.08 -28.15
C ASN A 460 -19.90 4.43 -26.94
N GLN A 461 -19.32 3.35 -26.39
CA GLN A 461 -19.84 2.73 -25.17
C GLN A 461 -19.74 3.65 -23.96
N LEU A 462 -18.64 4.39 -23.81
CA LEU A 462 -18.48 5.35 -22.70
C LEU A 462 -19.51 6.47 -22.76
N VAL A 463 -19.76 7.03 -23.94
CA VAL A 463 -20.81 8.06 -24.15
C VAL A 463 -22.19 7.51 -23.81
N GLN A 464 -22.47 6.25 -24.14
CA GLN A 464 -23.74 5.61 -23.82
C GLN A 464 -23.92 5.40 -22.31
N ILE A 465 -22.85 5.03 -21.60
CA ILE A 465 -22.84 4.90 -20.14
C ILE A 465 -23.07 6.26 -19.48
N GLU A 466 -22.38 7.32 -19.95
CA GLU A 466 -22.56 8.68 -19.43
C GLU A 466 -24.02 9.14 -19.58
N LYS A 467 -24.62 8.92 -20.75
CA LYS A 467 -26.04 9.23 -21.00
C LYS A 467 -26.99 8.45 -20.10
N GLN A 468 -26.69 7.17 -19.81
CA GLN A 468 -27.47 6.36 -18.88
C GLN A 468 -27.35 6.88 -17.44
N GLN A 469 -26.16 7.30 -17.04
CA GLN A 469 -25.91 7.88 -15.71
C GLN A 469 -26.61 9.23 -15.54
N SER A 470 -26.61 10.10 -16.55
CA SER A 470 -27.40 11.35 -16.52
C SER A 470 -28.89 11.08 -16.39
N LYS A 471 -29.42 10.10 -17.14
CA LYS A 471 -30.84 9.73 -17.05
C LYS A 471 -31.22 9.15 -15.69
N LEU A 472 -30.34 8.35 -15.08
CA LEU A 472 -30.51 7.85 -13.72
C LEU A 472 -30.49 8.98 -12.68
N LEU A 473 -29.58 9.95 -12.86
CA LEU A 473 -29.49 11.12 -11.99
C LEU A 473 -30.77 11.96 -12.06
N ASP A 474 -31.32 12.20 -13.25
CA ASP A 474 -32.58 12.92 -13.43
C ASP A 474 -33.75 12.19 -12.75
N ILE A 475 -33.83 10.86 -12.86
CA ILE A 475 -34.86 10.06 -12.19
C ILE A 475 -34.75 10.16 -10.67
N VAL A 476 -33.53 10.10 -10.13
CA VAL A 476 -33.29 10.26 -8.69
C VAL A 476 -33.66 11.67 -8.23
N GLN A 477 -33.35 12.70 -9.01
CA GLN A 477 -33.71 14.09 -8.67
C GLN A 477 -35.22 14.35 -8.72
N VAL A 478 -35.94 13.70 -9.64
CA VAL A 478 -37.41 13.78 -9.72
C VAL A 478 -38.10 13.00 -8.59
N THR A 479 -37.47 11.94 -8.07
CA THR A 479 -38.05 11.11 -6.99
C THR A 479 -37.83 11.71 -5.59
N VAL A 480 -36.95 12.72 -5.46
CA VAL A 480 -36.62 13.39 -4.20
C VAL A 480 -37.31 14.76 -4.07
N ARG A 481 -38.13 15.16 -5.04
CA ARG A 481 -39.13 16.25 -4.93
C ARG A 481 -40.52 15.66 -4.82
#